data_AF-A0A521NGZ1-F1
#
_entry.id   AF-A0A521NGZ1-F1
#
_cell.length_a   1.000
_cell.length_b   1.000
_cell.length_c   1.000
_cell.angle_alpha   90.00
_cell.angle_beta   90.00
_cell.angle_gamma   90.00
#
_symmetry.space_group_name_H-M   'P 1'
#
loop_
_entity.id
_entity.type
_entity.pdbx_description
1 polymer ?
#
loop_
_entity_poly.entity_id
_entity_poly.type
_entity_poly.pdbx_seq_one_letter_code
_entity_poly.pdbx_strand_id
1 'polypeptide(L)'
;MATYVTREDLAAPATLAAYGYDAEEAQSIFDNALPVQGYTELRAYTGRAAGVRITGAGVAGTFQRDASDTTSADNGGTVIVDATGRRWKRIFDGAVVVEWFGAIHGCDSTVEIQNALNFARSAGIPEVLLVRDYLITNIEVPEGVTLKGYGNRSTYQSGTSGLPSRVTKKAGSTGWGVKLVGTRARIEGVGIYSEAGASGGGLWIAANYCSFIRIASNGHNGKGIHVGALAGDRYINCNGWYGAEITASFNSDVGFSVDDQFTAWPLNDVNAGMLIQAEFRSNGSHGVYVGNCFANVFQSVLTDHNTGYGAYFDAKSAKCTLIGSDLDESNTLGPLFIHAQAQYHTVIGVPALYTNNSPSSNVMSWTRNVFNQTDVATRLAVRRGGDAGIGTAIVVSSRSNRLTNRGVSIDMETPINEGGDPQTGVRLIAKAGPNIVYDRFELQVRESMMVTAFTVDPSSGVHALYPGADNTWNLGITSFRWKDFYMGGTFSHTGASAGFFGATPVTRPTVSGSRSGNAALDSLVTALTNLGLINNGTTA
;
A
#
# COMPACT_ATOMS: atom_id res chain seq x y z
N MET A 1 -46.97 7.00 63.86
CA MET A 1 -46.41 7.14 65.22
C MET A 1 -44.94 6.80 65.12
N ALA A 2 -44.05 7.75 65.38
CA ALA A 2 -42.62 7.48 65.46
C ALA A 2 -42.32 6.94 66.85
N THR A 3 -41.84 5.70 66.91
CA THR A 3 -41.44 5.06 68.17
C THR A 3 -40.11 5.69 68.60
N TYR A 4 -40.14 6.43 69.71
CA TYR A 4 -38.92 6.99 70.30
C TYR A 4 -38.15 5.89 71.01
N VAL A 5 -36.85 5.79 70.74
CA VAL A 5 -35.94 4.91 71.47
C VAL A 5 -35.80 5.46 72.89
N THR A 6 -36.21 4.67 73.88
CA THR A 6 -36.15 5.03 75.30
C THR A 6 -34.78 4.71 75.90
N ARG A 7 -34.52 5.22 77.10
CA ARG A 7 -33.28 4.94 77.83
C ARG A 7 -33.15 3.46 78.23
N GLU A 8 -34.27 2.77 78.41
CA GLU A 8 -34.31 1.33 78.65
C GLU A 8 -34.06 0.52 77.38
N ASP A 9 -34.50 1.00 76.21
CA ASP A 9 -34.18 0.36 74.91
C ASP A 9 -32.67 0.39 74.60
N LEU A 10 -31.95 1.41 75.09
CA LEU A 10 -30.48 1.51 75.01
C LEU A 10 -29.73 0.70 76.07
N ALA A 11 -30.41 0.28 77.14
CA ALA A 11 -29.83 -0.47 78.26
C ALA A 11 -30.13 -1.97 78.20
N ALA A 12 -31.03 -2.40 77.29
CA ALA A 12 -31.30 -3.81 77.05
C ALA A 12 -30.04 -4.51 76.51
N PRO A 13 -29.67 -5.71 77.00
CA PRO A 13 -28.60 -6.51 76.42
C PRO A 13 -28.92 -6.75 74.95
N ALA A 14 -27.97 -6.43 74.05
CA ALA A 14 -28.17 -6.62 72.62
C ALA A 14 -28.59 -8.09 72.34
N THR A 15 -29.83 -8.30 71.89
CA THR A 15 -30.37 -9.62 71.54
C THR A 15 -30.02 -10.06 70.12
N LEU A 16 -29.40 -9.18 69.33
CA LEU A 16 -28.53 -9.63 68.25
C LEU A 16 -27.20 -9.98 68.90
N ALA A 17 -26.70 -11.21 68.66
CA ALA A 17 -25.27 -11.46 68.76
C ALA A 17 -24.61 -10.35 67.95
N ALA A 18 -23.98 -9.40 68.64
CA ALA A 18 -23.35 -8.29 67.96
C ALA A 18 -22.35 -8.92 67.00
N TYR A 19 -22.54 -8.70 65.69
CA TYR A 19 -21.43 -8.74 64.73
C TYR A 19 -20.50 -7.55 65.02
N GLY A 20 -20.11 -7.39 66.29
CA GLY A 20 -19.14 -6.44 66.75
C GLY A 20 -17.81 -7.12 66.59
N TYR A 21 -16.96 -6.55 65.74
CA TYR A 21 -15.55 -6.91 65.68
C TYR A 21 -14.97 -6.88 67.09
N ASP A 22 -14.22 -7.91 67.46
CA ASP A 22 -13.43 -7.85 68.69
C ASP A 22 -12.37 -6.73 68.59
N ALA A 23 -11.69 -6.42 69.70
CA ALA A 23 -10.74 -5.30 69.72
C ALA A 23 -9.62 -5.50 68.68
N GLU A 24 -9.18 -6.73 68.50
CA GLU A 24 -8.16 -7.14 67.54
C GLU A 24 -8.63 -7.00 66.09
N GLU A 25 -9.83 -7.45 65.76
CA GLU A 25 -10.46 -7.35 64.44
C GLU A 25 -10.77 -5.90 64.08
N ALA A 26 -11.34 -5.13 65.01
CA ALA A 26 -11.60 -3.71 64.81
C ALA A 26 -10.29 -2.96 64.53
N GLN A 27 -9.24 -3.32 65.25
CA GLN A 27 -7.93 -2.73 65.09
C GLN A 27 -7.25 -3.13 63.77
N SER A 28 -7.39 -4.39 63.35
CA SER A 28 -6.93 -4.89 62.05
C SER A 28 -7.60 -4.15 60.89
N ILE A 29 -8.90 -3.87 61.01
CA ILE A 29 -9.65 -3.08 60.03
C ILE A 29 -9.08 -1.67 59.93
N PHE A 30 -8.83 -0.99 61.06
CA PHE A 30 -8.21 0.34 61.06
C PHE A 30 -6.81 0.34 60.47
N ASP A 31 -6.02 -0.71 60.72
CA ASP A 31 -4.66 -0.83 60.19
C ASP A 31 -4.62 -1.06 58.67
N ASN A 32 -5.71 -1.51 58.05
CA ASN A 32 -5.81 -1.73 56.60
C ASN A 32 -6.64 -0.67 55.86
N ALA A 33 -7.12 0.35 56.56
CA ALA A 33 -8.08 1.32 56.01
C ALA A 33 -7.61 2.78 56.10
N LEU A 34 -6.32 3.06 56.30
CA LEU A 34 -5.83 4.44 56.44
C LEU A 34 -6.06 5.24 55.14
N PRO A 35 -6.89 6.30 55.14
CA PRO A 35 -7.03 7.17 53.99
C PRO A 35 -5.91 8.22 53.99
N VAL A 36 -5.26 8.42 52.85
CA VAL A 36 -4.29 9.52 52.64
C VAL A 36 -4.59 10.25 51.33
N GLN A 37 -4.16 11.51 51.20
CA GLN A 37 -4.42 12.29 49.99
C GLN A 37 -3.52 11.87 48.82
N GLY A 38 -2.22 11.69 49.04
CA GLY A 38 -1.29 11.34 47.98
C GLY A 38 -0.01 10.69 48.49
N TYR A 39 0.97 10.63 47.59
CA TYR A 39 2.28 10.03 47.89
C TYR A 39 3.08 10.87 48.88
N THR A 40 2.87 12.17 48.97
CA THR A 40 3.57 13.03 49.95
C THR A 40 3.24 12.61 51.38
N GLU A 41 1.97 12.40 51.68
CA GLU A 41 1.53 11.94 53.01
C GLU A 41 1.99 10.51 53.28
N LEU A 42 1.93 9.62 52.28
CA LEU A 42 2.41 8.25 52.42
C LEU A 42 3.94 8.21 52.65
N ARG A 43 4.71 9.07 51.98
CA ARG A 43 6.16 9.22 52.19
C ARG A 43 6.49 9.76 53.56
N ALA A 44 5.66 10.63 54.13
CA ALA A 44 5.83 11.15 55.48
C ALA A 44 5.33 10.18 56.58
N TYR A 45 4.73 9.05 56.20
CA TYR A 45 4.04 8.18 57.14
C TYR A 45 5.00 7.41 58.07
N THR A 46 4.75 7.49 59.37
CA THR A 46 5.48 6.75 60.43
C THR A 46 4.59 5.88 61.30
N GLY A 47 3.27 5.85 61.02
CA GLY A 47 2.30 5.10 61.81
C GLY A 47 2.33 3.59 61.56
N ARG A 48 1.37 2.88 62.14
CA ARG A 48 1.34 1.41 62.20
C ARG A 48 0.64 0.67 61.06
N ALA A 49 -0.10 1.38 60.20
CA ALA A 49 -0.93 0.80 59.16
C ALA A 49 -0.16 -0.22 58.30
N ALA A 50 -0.87 -1.22 57.82
CA ALA A 50 -0.43 -2.22 56.87
C ALA A 50 -1.05 -2.02 55.47
N GLY A 51 -2.21 -1.34 55.40
CA GLY A 51 -2.90 -0.98 54.16
C GLY A 51 -3.29 0.49 54.14
N VAL A 52 -3.11 1.12 52.98
CA VAL A 52 -3.42 2.54 52.76
C VAL A 52 -4.30 2.70 51.52
N ARG A 53 -5.32 3.56 51.62
CA ARG A 53 -6.12 4.01 50.48
C ARG A 53 -5.76 5.44 50.12
N ILE A 54 -5.12 5.62 48.97
CA ILE A 54 -4.88 6.95 48.40
C ILE A 54 -6.17 7.43 47.74
N THR A 55 -6.54 8.68 48.02
CA THR A 55 -7.82 9.28 47.60
C THR A 55 -7.67 10.42 46.60
N GLY A 56 -6.47 10.97 46.43
CA GLY A 56 -6.21 12.03 45.46
C GLY A 56 -6.47 11.60 44.02
N ALA A 57 -7.05 12.50 43.22
CA ALA A 57 -7.33 12.25 41.82
C ALA A 57 -6.06 11.87 41.04
N GLY A 58 -6.18 10.96 40.07
CA GLY A 58 -5.08 10.45 39.24
C GLY A 58 -4.19 9.41 39.92
N VAL A 59 -3.93 9.55 41.22
CA VAL A 59 -3.12 8.59 42.01
C VAL A 59 -3.94 7.70 42.94
N ALA A 60 -5.27 7.85 42.94
CA ALA A 60 -6.15 7.06 43.79
C ALA A 60 -5.91 5.55 43.61
N GLY A 61 -5.99 4.81 44.71
CA GLY A 61 -5.77 3.37 44.72
C GLY A 61 -5.41 2.82 46.09
N THR A 62 -5.40 1.50 46.19
CA THR A 62 -5.03 0.78 47.42
C THR A 62 -3.56 0.39 47.35
N PHE A 63 -2.87 0.53 48.48
CA PHE A 63 -1.48 0.13 48.65
C PHE A 63 -1.36 -0.80 49.86
N GLN A 64 -0.64 -1.90 49.70
CA GLN A 64 -0.30 -2.81 50.78
C GLN A 64 1.18 -2.67 51.12
N ARG A 65 1.50 -2.60 52.41
CA ARG A 65 2.88 -2.67 52.88
C ARG A 65 3.43 -4.08 52.67
N ASP A 66 4.57 -4.17 52.00
CA ASP A 66 5.33 -5.40 51.88
C ASP A 66 6.54 -5.33 52.83
N ALA A 67 6.51 -6.09 53.92
CA ALA A 67 7.59 -6.12 54.90
C ALA A 67 8.80 -6.95 54.44
N SER A 68 8.62 -7.81 53.42
CA SER A 68 9.70 -8.63 52.87
C SER A 68 10.55 -7.84 51.87
N ASP A 69 9.97 -6.82 51.24
CA ASP A 69 10.67 -5.94 50.31
C ASP A 69 11.42 -4.82 51.03
N THR A 70 12.73 -4.97 51.11
CA THR A 70 13.65 -4.01 51.74
C THR A 70 14.55 -3.29 50.74
N THR A 71 14.46 -3.63 49.45
CA THR A 71 15.43 -3.23 48.44
C THR A 71 14.83 -2.41 47.30
N SER A 72 13.53 -2.56 46.99
CA SER A 72 12.91 -1.79 45.92
C SER A 72 12.98 -0.30 46.22
N ALA A 73 13.38 0.48 45.23
CA ALA A 73 13.38 1.93 45.29
C ALA A 73 11.95 2.48 45.21
N ASP A 74 11.73 3.68 45.76
CA ASP A 74 10.54 4.47 45.46
C ASP A 74 10.56 4.81 43.97
N ASN A 75 9.53 4.39 43.23
CA ASN A 75 9.42 4.65 41.80
C ASN A 75 8.34 5.68 41.47
N GLY A 76 7.77 6.30 42.49
CA GLY A 76 6.77 7.35 42.33
C GLY A 76 5.41 6.89 41.84
N GLY A 77 5.11 5.59 41.75
CA GLY A 77 3.78 5.13 41.34
C GLY A 77 3.30 3.77 41.81
N THR A 78 4.10 2.71 41.65
CA THR A 78 3.73 1.35 42.10
C THR A 78 4.45 0.92 43.37
N VAL A 79 5.56 1.59 43.70
CA VAL A 79 6.30 1.43 44.96
C VAL A 79 6.54 2.80 45.56
N ILE A 80 6.00 3.03 46.75
CA ILE A 80 6.25 4.23 47.54
C ILE A 80 7.00 3.84 48.80
N VAL A 81 8.07 4.56 49.13
CA VAL A 81 8.87 4.30 50.34
C VAL A 81 8.53 5.36 51.39
N ASP A 82 8.12 4.93 52.56
CA ASP A 82 7.77 5.86 53.65
C ASP A 82 9.00 6.35 54.46
N ALA A 83 8.76 7.25 55.40
CA ALA A 83 9.78 7.88 56.24
C ALA A 83 10.56 6.88 57.12
N THR A 84 10.01 5.69 57.33
CA THR A 84 10.66 4.59 58.06
C THR A 84 11.33 3.57 57.14
N GLY A 85 11.33 3.82 55.82
CA GLY A 85 11.93 2.95 54.83
C GLY A 85 11.06 1.73 54.46
N ARG A 86 9.76 1.72 54.76
CA ARG A 86 8.88 0.58 54.41
C ARG A 86 8.34 0.75 52.99
N ARG A 87 8.14 -0.36 52.27
CA ARG A 87 7.70 -0.36 50.86
C ARG A 87 6.20 -0.60 50.78
N TRP A 88 5.51 0.33 50.14
CA TRP A 88 4.08 0.29 49.87
C TRP A 88 3.87 -0.04 48.40
N LYS A 89 3.26 -1.20 48.14
CA LYS A 89 3.00 -1.71 46.78
C LYS A 89 1.57 -1.39 46.38
N ARG A 90 1.40 -0.75 45.22
CA ARG A 90 0.08 -0.54 44.63
C ARG A 90 -0.56 -1.90 44.35
N ILE A 91 -1.80 -2.08 44.76
CA ILE A 91 -2.62 -3.23 44.40
C ILE A 91 -3.41 -2.87 43.14
N PHE A 92 -3.11 -3.54 42.04
CA PHE A 92 -3.77 -3.32 40.76
C PHE A 92 -3.71 -4.59 39.90
N ASP A 93 -4.61 -4.67 38.93
CA ASP A 93 -4.61 -5.66 37.85
C ASP A 93 -4.76 -4.93 36.51
N GLY A 94 -4.20 -5.49 35.44
CA GLY A 94 -4.22 -4.91 34.10
C GLY A 94 -3.20 -3.79 33.88
N ALA A 95 -3.64 -2.72 33.22
CA ALA A 95 -2.75 -1.71 32.65
C ALA A 95 -2.19 -0.73 33.68
N VAL A 96 -0.99 -0.21 33.39
CA VAL A 96 -0.37 0.87 34.16
C VAL A 96 -0.91 2.22 33.70
N VAL A 97 -1.17 3.16 34.60
CA VAL A 97 -1.67 4.51 34.25
C VAL A 97 -0.57 5.54 34.46
N VAL A 98 -0.36 6.44 33.48
CA VAL A 98 0.72 7.45 33.56
C VAL A 98 0.57 8.41 34.75
N GLU A 99 -0.66 8.74 35.15
CA GLU A 99 -0.93 9.60 36.31
C GLU A 99 -0.45 8.96 37.63
N TRP A 100 -0.32 7.62 37.69
CA TRP A 100 0.25 6.97 38.87
C TRP A 100 1.69 7.38 39.11
N PHE A 101 2.44 7.75 38.07
CA PHE A 101 3.84 8.17 38.13
C PHE A 101 3.99 9.70 38.23
N GLY A 102 2.89 10.42 38.46
CA GLY A 102 2.89 11.86 38.64
C GLY A 102 2.61 12.67 37.38
N ALA A 103 2.23 12.05 36.25
CA ALA A 103 1.89 12.80 35.04
C ALA A 103 0.70 13.73 35.30
N ILE A 104 0.85 15.01 34.94
CA ILE A 104 -0.14 16.07 35.18
C ILE A 104 -0.70 16.54 33.84
N HIS A 105 -2.03 16.56 33.73
CA HIS A 105 -2.71 17.01 32.51
C HIS A 105 -2.29 18.44 32.13
N GLY A 106 -2.04 18.69 30.85
CA GLY A 106 -1.63 19.99 30.34
C GLY A 106 -0.23 20.49 30.76
N CYS A 107 0.54 19.69 31.51
CA CYS A 107 1.91 20.01 31.91
C CYS A 107 2.93 19.11 31.19
N ASP A 108 4.21 19.50 31.23
CA ASP A 108 5.29 18.62 30.79
C ASP A 108 5.37 17.41 31.71
N SER A 109 4.98 16.25 31.18
CA SER A 109 4.97 14.97 31.89
C SER A 109 5.91 13.96 31.24
N THR A 110 6.96 14.44 30.57
CA THR A 110 7.91 13.60 29.83
C THR A 110 8.50 12.50 30.71
N VAL A 111 8.98 12.87 31.89
CA VAL A 111 9.69 11.95 32.80
C VAL A 111 8.73 10.92 33.38
N GLU A 112 7.55 11.37 33.77
CA GLU A 112 6.50 10.59 34.42
C GLU A 112 5.92 9.54 33.46
N ILE A 113 5.65 9.93 32.22
CA ILE A 113 5.21 9.00 31.17
C ILE A 113 6.32 7.99 30.85
N GLN A 114 7.58 8.42 30.75
CA GLN A 114 8.70 7.50 30.50
C GLN A 114 8.90 6.51 31.66
N ASN A 115 8.73 6.96 32.91
CA ASN A 115 8.80 6.09 34.08
C ASN A 115 7.72 5.00 34.06
N ALA A 116 6.49 5.36 33.66
CA ALA A 116 5.40 4.39 33.51
C ALA A 116 5.71 3.34 32.42
N LEU A 117 6.24 3.78 31.27
CA LEU A 117 6.66 2.89 30.16
C LEU A 117 7.79 1.95 30.58
N ASN A 118 8.81 2.48 31.28
CA ASN A 118 9.95 1.70 31.76
C ASN A 118 9.53 0.67 32.81
N PHE A 119 8.63 1.05 33.72
CA PHE A 119 8.07 0.13 34.72
C PHE A 119 7.26 -0.98 34.05
N ALA A 120 6.39 -0.65 33.09
CA ALA A 120 5.60 -1.66 32.38
C ALA A 120 6.52 -2.69 31.68
N ARG A 121 7.60 -2.23 31.04
CA ARG A 121 8.60 -3.11 30.42
C ARG A 121 9.30 -4.03 31.42
N SER A 122 9.72 -3.51 32.57
CA SER A 122 10.47 -4.29 33.57
C SER A 122 9.56 -5.26 34.33
N ALA A 123 8.29 -4.90 34.51
CA ALA A 123 7.28 -5.74 35.16
C ALA A 123 6.61 -6.74 34.21
N GLY A 124 6.90 -6.70 32.90
CA GLY A 124 6.25 -7.56 31.90
C GLY A 124 4.78 -7.23 31.67
N ILE A 125 4.38 -5.98 31.92
CA ILE A 125 3.00 -5.50 31.74
C ILE A 125 2.88 -4.91 30.33
N PRO A 126 1.94 -5.38 29.50
CA PRO A 126 1.90 -5.03 28.09
C PRO A 126 1.28 -3.66 27.79
N GLU A 127 0.52 -3.06 28.71
CA GLU A 127 -0.26 -1.85 28.44
C GLU A 127 0.02 -0.72 29.44
N VAL A 128 0.25 0.47 28.89
CA VAL A 128 0.31 1.75 29.60
C VAL A 128 -0.79 2.67 29.07
N LEU A 129 -1.67 3.14 29.95
CA LEU A 129 -2.78 4.02 29.62
C LEU A 129 -2.37 5.49 29.70
N LEU A 130 -2.51 6.17 28.57
CA LEU A 130 -2.49 7.62 28.43
C LEU A 130 -3.94 8.12 28.54
N VAL A 131 -4.34 8.62 29.69
CA VAL A 131 -5.76 8.87 29.99
C VAL A 131 -6.26 10.27 29.64
N ARG A 132 -5.33 11.21 29.40
CA ARG A 132 -5.59 12.64 29.16
C ARG A 132 -4.61 13.24 28.16
N ASP A 133 -4.53 14.57 28.13
CA ASP A 133 -3.55 15.33 27.38
C ASP A 133 -2.34 15.77 28.21
N TYR A 134 -1.15 15.61 27.64
CA TYR A 134 0.12 15.93 28.30
C TYR A 134 1.06 16.66 27.34
N LEU A 135 1.88 17.57 27.87
CA LEU A 135 3.02 18.09 27.13
C LEU A 135 4.18 17.11 27.26
N ILE A 136 4.97 16.98 26.20
CA ILE A 136 6.19 16.16 26.20
C ILE A 136 7.33 16.87 25.47
N THR A 137 8.57 16.48 25.78
CA THR A 137 9.72 16.75 24.92
C THR A 137 9.87 15.62 23.91
N ASN A 138 10.03 14.39 24.40
CA ASN A 138 10.05 13.15 23.62
C ASN A 138 9.78 11.96 24.56
N ILE A 139 9.13 10.90 24.08
CA ILE A 139 8.96 9.65 24.82
C ILE A 139 9.31 8.44 23.95
N GLU A 140 9.84 7.39 24.56
CA GLU A 140 10.26 6.17 23.89
C GLU A 140 9.46 4.96 24.42
N VAL A 141 8.72 4.31 23.55
CA VAL A 141 7.95 3.11 23.86
C VAL A 141 8.86 1.89 23.72
N PRO A 142 9.12 1.15 24.82
CA PRO A 142 10.05 0.04 24.83
C PRO A 142 9.43 -1.24 24.25
N GLU A 143 10.27 -2.26 24.10
CA GLU A 143 9.92 -3.56 23.53
C GLU A 143 8.71 -4.20 24.21
N GLY A 144 7.74 -4.66 23.42
CA GLY A 144 6.56 -5.37 23.91
C GLY A 144 5.56 -4.53 24.73
N VAL A 145 5.77 -3.22 24.87
CA VAL A 145 4.86 -2.31 25.58
C VAL A 145 3.96 -1.58 24.58
N THR A 146 2.69 -1.42 24.96
CA THR A 146 1.68 -0.63 24.25
C THR A 146 1.39 0.66 25.00
N LEU A 147 1.66 1.81 24.38
CA LEU A 147 1.10 3.09 24.83
C LEU A 147 -0.31 3.25 24.25
N LYS A 148 -1.32 3.24 25.12
CA LYS A 148 -2.73 3.16 24.72
C LYS A 148 -3.51 4.36 25.23
N GLY A 149 -4.16 5.06 24.31
CA GLY A 149 -5.16 6.07 24.60
C GLY A 149 -6.58 5.55 24.41
N TYR A 150 -7.57 6.36 24.79
CA TYR A 150 -8.98 6.05 24.60
C TYR A 150 -9.50 6.32 23.17
N GLY A 151 -8.62 6.77 22.28
CA GLY A 151 -8.85 6.77 20.84
C GLY A 151 -9.57 7.99 20.26
N ASN A 152 -9.64 7.95 18.93
CA ASN A 152 -10.18 8.94 17.99
C ASN A 152 -11.71 8.86 17.82
N ARG A 153 -12.47 8.57 18.89
CA ARG A 153 -13.91 8.28 18.74
C ARG A 153 -14.81 9.51 18.55
N SER A 154 -14.27 10.73 18.70
CA SER A 154 -15.00 11.98 18.42
C SER A 154 -14.24 12.87 17.45
N THR A 155 -14.86 13.03 16.28
CA THR A 155 -14.70 14.07 15.26
C THR A 155 -13.41 14.09 14.43
N TYR A 156 -13.54 13.45 13.26
CA TYR A 156 -12.71 13.46 12.06
C TYR A 156 -12.58 14.86 11.38
N GLN A 157 -12.77 15.97 12.09
CA GLN A 157 -12.74 17.32 11.50
C GLN A 157 -11.96 18.31 12.37
N SER A 158 -11.04 19.02 11.71
CA SER A 158 -10.33 20.23 12.15
C SER A 158 -9.67 20.19 13.54
N GLY A 159 -8.43 19.70 13.60
CA GLY A 159 -7.32 20.41 14.24
C GLY A 159 -7.27 20.68 15.75
N THR A 160 -8.37 20.68 16.53
CA THR A 160 -8.29 21.27 17.89
C THR A 160 -9.19 20.70 18.99
N SER A 161 -10.16 19.82 18.74
CA SER A 161 -11.01 19.33 19.84
C SER A 161 -11.63 17.97 19.53
N GLY A 162 -11.19 16.91 20.23
CA GLY A 162 -11.87 15.62 20.13
C GLY A 162 -11.10 14.37 20.60
N LEU A 163 -9.81 14.46 20.93
CA LEU A 163 -9.06 13.32 21.43
C LEU A 163 -8.96 13.36 22.97
N PRO A 164 -9.51 12.38 23.71
CA PRO A 164 -9.33 12.30 25.16
C PRO A 164 -7.87 12.02 25.55
N SER A 165 -7.09 11.36 24.68
CA SER A 165 -5.71 10.95 24.94
C SER A 165 -4.75 11.53 23.91
N ARG A 166 -3.90 12.49 24.30
CA ARG A 166 -2.89 13.07 23.39
C ARG A 166 -1.60 13.44 24.09
N VAL A 167 -0.53 13.49 23.32
CA VAL A 167 0.73 14.13 23.70
C VAL A 167 1.01 15.28 22.75
N THR A 168 1.46 16.41 23.29
CA THR A 168 1.83 17.59 22.50
C THR A 168 3.29 17.93 22.76
N LYS A 169 4.11 17.95 21.72
CA LYS A 169 5.50 18.40 21.80
C LYS A 169 5.54 19.85 22.25
N LYS A 170 6.17 20.12 23.39
CA LYS A 170 6.27 21.47 23.96
C LYS A 170 7.09 22.41 23.08
N ALA A 171 6.79 23.69 23.13
CA ALA A 171 7.54 24.71 22.40
C ALA A 171 9.05 24.62 22.67
N GLY A 172 9.87 24.77 21.62
CA GLY A 172 11.33 24.65 21.69
C GLY A 172 11.87 23.22 21.74
N SER A 173 11.02 22.19 21.82
CA SER A 173 11.46 20.80 21.65
C SER A 173 11.91 20.53 20.21
N THR A 174 12.92 19.67 20.06
CA THR A 174 13.48 19.25 18.77
C THR A 174 13.38 17.73 18.64
N GLY A 175 13.42 17.21 17.40
CA GLY A 175 13.39 15.77 17.14
C GLY A 175 11.98 15.17 17.13
N TRP A 176 11.84 13.90 17.52
CA TRP A 176 10.59 13.14 17.46
C TRP A 176 9.82 13.19 18.78
N GLY A 177 8.51 13.39 18.71
CA GLY A 177 7.66 13.40 19.91
C GLY A 177 7.54 12.01 20.53
N VAL A 178 7.20 11.00 19.72
CA VAL A 178 7.09 9.62 20.17
C VAL A 178 7.97 8.73 19.31
N LYS A 179 8.68 7.79 19.94
CA LYS A 179 9.46 6.78 19.23
C LYS A 179 9.06 5.37 19.69
N LEU A 180 8.89 4.45 18.75
CA LEU A 180 8.79 3.03 19.01
C LEU A 180 10.18 2.43 18.82
N VAL A 181 10.90 2.17 19.92
CA VAL A 181 12.34 1.84 19.90
C VAL A 181 12.65 0.37 20.19
N GLY A 182 11.64 -0.41 20.62
CA GLY A 182 11.79 -1.83 20.90
C GLY A 182 10.90 -2.69 20.02
N THR A 183 11.35 -3.92 19.75
CA THR A 183 10.59 -4.89 18.96
C THR A 183 9.19 -5.07 19.55
N ARG A 184 8.15 -5.11 18.70
CA ARG A 184 6.74 -5.22 19.15
C ARG A 184 6.25 -4.08 20.04
N ALA A 185 6.95 -2.94 20.10
CA ALA A 185 6.41 -1.72 20.70
C ALA A 185 5.17 -1.27 19.92
N ARG A 186 4.13 -0.80 20.62
CA ARG A 186 2.87 -0.40 20.02
C ARG A 186 2.40 0.95 20.55
N ILE A 187 1.74 1.71 19.70
CA ILE A 187 0.93 2.86 20.11
C ILE A 187 -0.48 2.73 19.52
N GLU A 188 -1.49 3.04 20.33
CA GLU A 188 -2.88 2.91 19.90
C GLU A 188 -3.77 4.02 20.45
N GLY A 189 -4.54 4.67 19.57
CA GLY A 189 -5.59 5.59 20.00
C GLY A 189 -5.07 6.87 20.66
N VAL A 190 -3.89 7.35 20.25
CA VAL A 190 -3.21 8.53 20.80
C VAL A 190 -3.04 9.58 19.71
N GLY A 191 -3.36 10.83 20.05
CA GLY A 191 -2.98 11.99 19.25
C GLY A 191 -1.57 12.49 19.58
N ILE A 192 -0.82 12.88 18.57
CA ILE A 192 0.54 13.42 18.67
C ILE A 192 0.53 14.78 17.96
N TYR A 193 0.83 15.83 18.70
CA TYR A 193 0.77 17.22 18.22
C TYR A 193 2.07 17.96 18.52
N SER A 194 2.19 19.18 18.00
CA SER A 194 3.24 20.12 18.36
C SER A 194 2.66 21.47 18.75
N GLU A 195 3.24 22.10 19.76
CA GLU A 195 3.08 23.53 19.99
C GLU A 195 3.87 24.33 18.94
N ALA A 196 3.45 25.57 18.71
CA ALA A 196 4.20 26.50 17.86
C ALA A 196 5.64 26.64 18.39
N GLY A 197 6.62 26.57 17.47
CA GLY A 197 8.04 26.64 17.81
C GLY A 197 8.71 25.31 18.18
N ALA A 198 7.96 24.20 18.27
CA ALA A 198 8.56 22.86 18.27
C ALA A 198 9.00 22.45 16.85
N SER A 199 10.09 21.68 16.72
CA SER A 199 10.62 21.20 15.44
C SER A 199 10.85 19.68 15.42
N GLY A 200 11.02 19.12 14.21
CA GLY A 200 11.13 17.68 14.00
C GLY A 200 9.77 16.99 13.95
N GLY A 201 9.76 15.66 13.85
CA GLY A 201 8.55 14.89 13.54
C GLY A 201 7.68 14.48 14.73
N GLY A 202 6.55 13.85 14.42
CA GLY A 202 5.57 13.35 15.38
C GLY A 202 5.92 11.98 15.92
N LEU A 203 5.70 10.94 15.11
CA LEU A 203 5.93 9.54 15.46
C LEU A 203 7.04 8.90 14.62
N TRP A 204 7.98 8.23 15.29
CA TRP A 204 9.02 7.45 14.65
C TRP A 204 8.96 5.97 15.03
N ILE A 205 8.98 5.12 14.02
CA ILE A 205 9.05 3.67 14.15
C ILE A 205 10.47 3.24 13.83
N ALA A 206 11.18 2.78 14.86
CA ALA A 206 12.61 2.51 14.85
C ALA A 206 12.94 1.08 15.34
N ALA A 207 12.00 0.14 15.17
CA ALA A 207 12.18 -1.26 15.54
C ALA A 207 11.23 -2.20 14.78
N ASN A 208 11.52 -3.51 14.88
CA ASN A 208 10.79 -4.58 14.22
C ASN A 208 9.39 -4.81 14.81
N TYR A 209 8.45 -5.22 13.97
CA TYR A 209 7.10 -5.65 14.37
C TYR A 209 6.33 -4.62 15.20
N CYS A 210 6.66 -3.34 15.04
CA CYS A 210 5.97 -2.26 15.71
C CYS A 210 4.59 -2.01 15.09
N SER A 211 3.63 -1.58 15.91
CA SER A 211 2.27 -1.27 15.45
C SER A 211 1.82 0.12 15.90
N PHE A 212 1.14 0.84 15.03
CA PHE A 212 0.63 2.19 15.28
C PHE A 212 -0.77 2.31 14.71
N ILE A 213 -1.77 2.30 15.60
CA ILE A 213 -3.18 2.10 15.23
C ILE A 213 -4.01 3.26 15.77
N ARG A 214 -4.92 3.81 14.96
CA ARG A 214 -5.81 4.92 15.37
C ARG A 214 -5.02 6.14 15.88
N ILE A 215 -3.99 6.53 15.12
CA ILE A 215 -3.06 7.62 15.46
C ILE A 215 -3.39 8.87 14.66
N ALA A 216 -3.37 10.02 15.33
CA ALA A 216 -3.38 11.33 14.68
C ALA A 216 -2.02 12.00 14.91
N SER A 217 -1.28 12.37 13.86
CA SER A 217 0.03 13.02 13.96
C SER A 217 0.05 14.33 13.18
N ASN A 218 -0.17 15.46 13.89
CA ASN A 218 -0.55 16.70 13.25
C ASN A 218 0.23 17.93 13.72
N GLY A 219 0.45 18.87 12.80
CA GLY A 219 0.99 20.21 13.11
C GLY A 219 2.49 20.23 13.39
N HIS A 220 3.23 19.20 12.98
CA HIS A 220 4.67 19.13 13.24
C HIS A 220 5.46 20.00 12.26
N ASN A 221 6.45 20.75 12.76
CA ASN A 221 7.47 21.35 11.88
C ASN A 221 8.52 20.28 11.51
N GLY A 222 8.09 19.31 10.73
CA GLY A 222 8.80 18.13 10.30
C GLY A 222 7.82 17.11 9.71
N LYS A 223 8.20 15.85 9.69
CA LYS A 223 7.34 14.75 9.20
C LYS A 223 6.24 14.41 10.20
N GLY A 224 5.09 13.97 9.71
CA GLY A 224 4.04 13.36 10.54
C GLY A 224 4.56 12.08 11.20
N ILE A 225 4.68 11.05 10.38
CA ILE A 225 5.10 9.71 10.79
C ILE A 225 6.23 9.21 9.90
N HIS A 226 7.20 8.53 10.50
CA HIS A 226 8.31 7.92 9.79
C HIS A 226 8.58 6.49 10.27
N VAL A 227 8.81 5.60 9.31
CA VAL A 227 9.27 4.23 9.53
C VAL A 227 10.63 4.08 8.87
N GLY A 228 11.61 3.60 9.63
CA GLY A 228 12.96 3.37 9.14
C GLY A 228 14.04 4.16 9.85
N ALA A 229 15.30 3.88 9.54
CA ALA A 229 16.43 4.60 10.11
C ALA A 229 16.54 6.02 9.50
N LEU A 230 16.97 7.00 10.29
CA LEU A 230 17.26 8.34 9.80
C LEU A 230 18.74 8.50 9.44
N ALA A 231 19.03 9.53 8.66
CA ALA A 231 20.41 9.85 8.30
C ALA A 231 21.25 10.11 9.56
N GLY A 232 22.37 9.39 9.70
CA GLY A 232 23.28 9.51 10.84
C GLY A 232 22.92 8.64 12.05
N ASP A 233 21.83 7.88 12.00
CA ASP A 233 21.52 6.89 13.02
C ASP A 233 22.49 5.71 12.99
N ARG A 234 22.47 4.92 14.08
CA ARG A 234 22.97 3.54 14.04
C ARG A 234 22.07 2.67 13.15
N TYR A 235 22.58 1.52 12.74
CA TYR A 235 21.77 0.50 12.08
C TYR A 235 20.50 0.17 12.89
N ILE A 236 19.34 0.35 12.25
CA ILE A 236 18.01 0.11 12.82
C ILE A 236 17.25 -0.81 11.86
N ASN A 237 16.56 -1.80 12.41
CA ASN A 237 15.74 -2.73 11.63
C ASN A 237 14.25 -2.52 11.95
N CYS A 238 13.47 -2.18 10.93
CA CYS A 238 12.05 -1.87 11.00
C CYS A 238 11.24 -2.78 10.07
N ASN A 239 11.43 -4.09 10.16
CA ASN A 239 10.68 -5.06 9.38
C ASN A 239 9.34 -5.42 10.04
N GLY A 240 8.32 -5.71 9.23
CA GLY A 240 7.03 -6.21 9.70
C GLY A 240 6.18 -5.19 10.47
N TRP A 241 6.37 -3.89 10.22
CA TRP A 241 5.57 -2.83 10.85
C TRP A 241 4.12 -2.84 10.37
N TYR A 242 3.19 -2.38 11.22
CA TYR A 242 1.76 -2.30 10.89
C TYR A 242 1.15 -0.96 11.30
N GLY A 243 0.61 -0.24 10.33
CA GLY A 243 -0.12 1.02 10.51
C GLY A 243 -1.57 0.89 10.08
N ALA A 244 -2.51 1.34 10.91
CA ALA A 244 -3.94 1.30 10.57
C ALA A 244 -4.73 2.48 11.15
N GLU A 245 -5.70 2.99 10.39
CA GLU A 245 -6.63 4.05 10.82
C GLU A 245 -5.89 5.34 11.24
N ILE A 246 -5.03 5.84 10.35
CA ILE A 246 -4.09 6.92 10.68
C ILE A 246 -4.51 8.22 10.00
N THR A 247 -4.34 9.33 10.71
CA THR A 247 -4.38 10.67 10.11
C THR A 247 -3.05 11.37 10.36
N ALA A 248 -2.41 11.92 9.34
CA ALA A 248 -1.32 12.87 9.52
C ALA A 248 -1.53 14.11 8.65
N SER A 249 -1.58 15.28 9.29
CA SER A 249 -1.99 16.51 8.63
C SER A 249 -1.26 17.76 9.13
N PHE A 250 -1.20 18.77 8.27
CA PHE A 250 -0.62 20.08 8.61
C PHE A 250 0.83 19.99 9.10
N ASN A 251 1.55 18.95 8.66
CA ASN A 251 2.97 18.81 8.94
C ASN A 251 3.75 19.61 7.89
N SER A 252 4.87 20.25 8.26
CA SER A 252 5.65 21.07 7.30
C SER A 252 6.42 20.25 6.27
N ASP A 253 6.53 18.93 6.47
CA ASP A 253 7.14 17.96 5.55
C ASP A 253 6.12 16.85 5.22
N VAL A 254 6.57 15.61 4.98
CA VAL A 254 5.73 14.47 4.57
C VAL A 254 4.72 14.06 5.66
N GLY A 255 3.50 13.67 5.25
CA GLY A 255 2.52 13.06 6.15
C GLY A 255 2.98 11.72 6.72
N PHE A 256 3.33 10.78 5.84
CA PHE A 256 3.86 9.46 6.18
C PHE A 256 5.05 9.08 5.30
N SER A 257 6.10 8.54 5.91
CA SER A 257 7.29 8.10 5.17
C SER A 257 7.79 6.73 5.60
N VAL A 258 8.23 5.95 4.63
CA VAL A 258 8.90 4.65 4.84
C VAL A 258 10.22 4.70 4.11
N ASP A 259 11.33 4.82 4.84
CA ASP A 259 12.62 5.16 4.25
C ASP A 259 13.77 4.79 5.20
N ASP A 260 14.68 3.95 4.73
CA ASP A 260 15.93 3.62 5.41
C ASP A 260 17.05 4.56 4.95
N GLN A 261 17.27 5.62 5.71
CA GLN A 261 18.26 6.64 5.40
C GLN A 261 19.67 6.30 5.89
N PHE A 262 19.86 5.11 6.48
CA PHE A 262 21.16 4.67 6.92
C PHE A 262 22.02 4.23 5.73
N THR A 263 23.15 4.89 5.52
CA THR A 263 23.96 4.76 4.29
C THR A 263 25.14 3.79 4.41
N ALA A 264 25.44 3.28 5.61
CA ALA A 264 26.65 2.48 5.84
C ALA A 264 26.49 0.97 5.57
N TRP A 265 25.27 0.48 5.35
CA TRP A 265 24.99 -0.92 5.05
C TRP A 265 24.13 -1.07 3.79
N PRO A 266 24.39 -2.07 2.92
CA PRO A 266 23.78 -2.18 1.60
C PRO A 266 22.37 -2.80 1.59
N LEU A 267 21.75 -3.00 2.76
CA LEU A 267 20.44 -3.65 2.87
C LEU A 267 19.41 -2.66 3.43
N ASN A 268 18.27 -2.59 2.75
CA ASN A 268 17.13 -1.79 3.16
C ASN A 268 16.36 -2.56 4.24
N ASP A 269 16.50 -2.17 5.51
CA ASP A 269 15.92 -2.87 6.66
C ASP A 269 14.63 -2.21 7.13
N VAL A 270 13.79 -1.89 6.14
CA VAL A 270 12.44 -1.39 6.30
C VAL A 270 11.55 -2.09 5.29
N ASN A 271 11.14 -3.31 5.63
CA ASN A 271 10.40 -4.17 4.71
C ASN A 271 9.26 -4.96 5.34
N ALA A 272 8.46 -5.59 4.48
CA ALA A 272 7.35 -6.46 4.87
C ALA A 272 6.30 -5.77 5.78
N GLY A 273 6.22 -4.44 5.76
CA GLY A 273 5.23 -3.69 6.52
C GLY A 273 3.99 -3.35 5.72
N MET A 274 2.94 -2.93 6.43
CA MET A 274 1.64 -2.62 5.85
C MET A 274 1.04 -1.36 6.47
N LEU A 275 0.56 -0.48 5.59
CA LEU A 275 -0.30 0.64 5.93
C LEU A 275 -1.70 0.40 5.36
N ILE A 276 -2.74 0.53 6.18
CA ILE A 276 -4.13 0.37 5.77
C ILE A 276 -5.03 1.48 6.33
N GLN A 277 -5.97 1.98 5.51
CA GLN A 277 -6.97 2.97 5.93
C GLN A 277 -6.32 4.20 6.58
N ALA A 278 -5.63 5.00 5.78
CA ALA A 278 -4.94 6.19 6.27
C ALA A 278 -5.32 7.43 5.46
N GLU A 279 -5.31 8.59 6.11
CA GLU A 279 -5.53 9.91 5.51
C GLU A 279 -4.30 10.79 5.74
N PHE A 280 -3.71 11.31 4.66
CA PHE A 280 -2.60 12.25 4.73
C PHE A 280 -2.94 13.52 3.99
N ARG A 281 -3.18 14.61 4.73
CA ARG A 281 -3.68 15.85 4.13
C ARG A 281 -2.98 17.13 4.54
N SER A 282 -2.95 18.10 3.64
CA SER A 282 -2.42 19.45 3.89
C SER A 282 -1.01 19.44 4.47
N ASN A 283 -0.18 18.47 4.05
CA ASN A 283 1.22 18.41 4.46
C ASN A 283 2.09 19.23 3.49
N GLY A 284 3.19 19.77 4.00
CA GLY A 284 4.12 20.66 3.29
C GLY A 284 5.04 19.94 2.30
N SER A 285 4.86 18.64 2.10
CA SER A 285 5.50 17.81 1.09
C SER A 285 4.50 16.76 0.56
N HIS A 286 4.88 15.48 0.44
CA HIS A 286 4.00 14.41 -0.04
C HIS A 286 3.01 13.92 1.04
N GLY A 287 1.90 13.33 0.60
CA GLY A 287 1.04 12.55 1.51
C GLY A 287 1.79 11.30 2.02
N VAL A 288 2.24 10.46 1.08
CA VAL A 288 3.08 9.29 1.31
C VAL A 288 4.41 9.43 0.58
N TYR A 289 5.52 9.19 1.28
CA TYR A 289 6.84 9.04 0.70
C TYR A 289 7.37 7.61 0.91
N VAL A 290 7.68 6.94 -0.19
CA VAL A 290 8.25 5.59 -0.21
C VAL A 290 9.69 5.73 -0.67
N GLY A 291 10.62 5.74 0.29
CA GLY A 291 12.05 5.96 0.08
C GLY A 291 12.81 4.66 -0.12
N ASN A 292 14.01 4.60 0.47
CA ASN A 292 14.86 3.42 0.48
C ASN A 292 14.23 2.30 1.33
N CYS A 293 13.37 1.49 0.74
CA CYS A 293 12.62 0.46 1.43
C CYS A 293 12.25 -0.67 0.46
N PHE A 294 11.73 -1.77 0.98
CA PHE A 294 11.43 -2.95 0.17
C PHE A 294 10.15 -3.67 0.58
N ALA A 295 9.34 -4.15 -0.38
CA ALA A 295 8.21 -5.05 -0.12
C ALA A 295 7.20 -4.58 0.95
N ASN A 296 6.87 -3.29 0.96
CA ASN A 296 5.82 -2.74 1.82
C ASN A 296 4.47 -2.63 1.07
N VAL A 297 3.36 -2.73 1.78
CA VAL A 297 2.01 -2.64 1.23
C VAL A 297 1.29 -1.39 1.73
N PHE A 298 0.64 -0.68 0.82
CA PHE A 298 -0.15 0.52 1.10
C PHE A 298 -1.55 0.31 0.55
N GLN A 299 -2.56 0.32 1.41
CA GLN A 299 -3.94 -0.01 1.02
C GLN A 299 -4.93 1.02 1.55
N SER A 300 -5.87 1.43 0.69
CA SER A 300 -6.95 2.36 1.07
C SER A 300 -6.40 3.62 1.72
N VAL A 301 -5.37 4.20 1.10
CA VAL A 301 -4.77 5.47 1.52
C VAL A 301 -5.49 6.60 0.80
N LEU A 302 -5.93 7.60 1.54
CA LEU A 302 -6.47 8.85 1.03
C LEU A 302 -5.42 9.95 1.21
N THR A 303 -5.18 10.74 0.17
CA THR A 303 -4.25 11.88 0.27
C THR A 303 -4.83 13.13 -0.34
N ASP A 304 -4.80 14.23 0.41
CA ASP A 304 -5.53 15.45 0.06
C ASP A 304 -4.73 16.75 0.30
N HIS A 305 -4.77 17.71 -0.64
CA HIS A 305 -4.16 19.05 -0.50
C HIS A 305 -2.69 19.10 -0.03
N ASN A 306 -1.90 18.06 -0.29
CA ASN A 306 -0.47 18.10 0.03
C ASN A 306 0.27 18.95 -1.02
N THR A 307 1.32 19.69 -0.62
CA THR A 307 2.07 20.53 -1.57
C THR A 307 2.92 19.71 -2.55
N GLY A 308 3.16 18.44 -2.24
CA GLY A 308 3.82 17.45 -3.10
C GLY A 308 2.82 16.57 -3.85
N TYR A 309 3.27 15.38 -4.23
CA TYR A 309 2.41 14.30 -4.70
C TYR A 309 1.57 13.67 -3.59
N GLY A 310 0.44 13.06 -3.94
CA GLY A 310 -0.31 12.19 -3.04
C GLY A 310 0.56 11.04 -2.54
N ALA A 311 1.14 10.27 -3.45
CA ALA A 311 2.20 9.30 -3.14
C ALA A 311 3.43 9.48 -4.04
N TYR A 312 4.62 9.44 -3.45
CA TYR A 312 5.91 9.53 -4.14
C TYR A 312 6.77 8.31 -3.85
N PHE A 313 7.15 7.57 -4.90
CA PHE A 313 8.04 6.42 -4.83
C PHE A 313 9.40 6.82 -5.38
N ASP A 314 10.40 6.85 -4.50
CA ASP A 314 11.75 7.31 -4.77
C ASP A 314 12.56 6.30 -5.61
N ALA A 315 13.68 6.77 -6.18
CA ALA A 315 14.66 5.99 -6.92
C ALA A 315 15.10 4.70 -6.23
N LYS A 316 15.17 4.69 -4.90
CA LYS A 316 15.63 3.55 -4.10
C LYS A 316 14.51 2.62 -3.60
N SER A 317 13.26 2.95 -3.91
CA SER A 317 12.12 2.12 -3.51
C SER A 317 12.03 0.87 -4.37
N ALA A 318 11.66 -0.27 -3.76
CA ALA A 318 11.54 -1.52 -4.49
C ALA A 318 10.43 -2.45 -3.97
N LYS A 319 9.77 -3.18 -4.88
CA LYS A 319 8.79 -4.25 -4.60
C LYS A 319 7.59 -3.87 -3.72
N CYS A 320 7.32 -2.58 -3.53
CA CYS A 320 6.16 -2.13 -2.78
C CYS A 320 4.86 -2.27 -3.58
N THR A 321 3.74 -2.46 -2.89
CA THR A 321 2.41 -2.62 -3.48
C THR A 321 1.46 -1.52 -3.00
N LEU A 322 0.72 -0.89 -3.91
CA LEU A 322 -0.29 0.13 -3.63
C LEU A 322 -1.67 -0.35 -4.13
N ILE A 323 -2.69 -0.34 -3.27
CA ILE A 323 -4.01 -0.95 -3.55
C ILE A 323 -5.17 -0.03 -3.15
N GLY A 324 -6.05 0.30 -4.10
CA GLY A 324 -7.37 0.88 -3.82
C GLY A 324 -7.34 2.22 -3.09
N SER A 325 -6.29 3.01 -3.32
CA SER A 325 -6.05 4.32 -2.70
C SER A 325 -6.67 5.45 -3.53
N ASP A 326 -7.10 6.52 -2.87
CA ASP A 326 -7.51 7.77 -3.51
C ASP A 326 -6.42 8.82 -3.30
N LEU A 327 -5.76 9.19 -4.40
CA LEU A 327 -4.60 10.08 -4.35
C LEU A 327 -4.84 11.42 -5.05
N ASP A 328 -6.03 11.65 -5.63
CA ASP A 328 -6.27 12.76 -6.58
C ASP A 328 -7.00 13.97 -5.97
N GLU A 329 -7.07 14.04 -4.64
CA GLU A 329 -7.72 15.15 -3.95
C GLU A 329 -6.76 16.35 -3.86
N SER A 330 -6.59 17.11 -4.95
CA SER A 330 -5.91 18.43 -4.95
C SER A 330 -4.45 18.46 -4.45
N ASN A 331 -3.70 17.36 -4.57
CA ASN A 331 -2.25 17.35 -4.33
C ASN A 331 -1.52 18.14 -5.42
N THR A 332 -0.69 19.12 -5.04
CA THR A 332 -0.15 20.14 -5.96
C THR A 332 0.73 19.56 -7.08
N LEU A 333 1.53 18.52 -6.81
CA LEU A 333 2.36 17.88 -7.84
C LEU A 333 1.62 16.75 -8.58
N GLY A 334 0.45 16.35 -8.11
CA GLY A 334 -0.38 15.29 -8.70
C GLY A 334 -0.56 14.07 -7.78
N PRO A 335 -1.29 13.04 -8.24
CA PRO A 335 -1.71 11.95 -7.38
C PRO A 335 -0.60 10.96 -7.03
N LEU A 336 0.13 10.46 -8.01
CA LEU A 336 1.15 9.43 -7.84
C LEU A 336 2.36 9.73 -8.70
N PHE A 337 3.55 9.62 -8.12
CA PHE A 337 4.82 9.63 -8.84
C PHE A 337 5.64 8.38 -8.51
N ILE A 338 6.15 7.71 -9.55
CA ILE A 338 7.11 6.61 -9.43
C ILE A 338 8.38 6.96 -10.20
N HIS A 339 9.48 7.12 -9.47
CA HIS A 339 10.78 7.48 -10.03
C HIS A 339 11.29 6.44 -11.03
N ALA A 340 12.02 6.85 -12.06
CA ALA A 340 12.48 5.98 -13.14
C ALA A 340 13.35 4.80 -12.68
N GLN A 341 14.10 5.00 -11.59
CA GLN A 341 14.96 3.98 -10.98
C GLN A 341 14.25 3.09 -9.95
N ALA A 342 13.02 3.44 -9.55
CA ALA A 342 12.23 2.62 -8.63
C ALA A 342 11.90 1.27 -9.28
N GLN A 343 11.91 0.18 -8.51
CA GLN A 343 11.93 -1.17 -9.09
C GLN A 343 10.74 -2.02 -8.63
N TYR A 344 10.08 -2.70 -9.59
CA TYR A 344 9.14 -3.80 -9.33
C TYR A 344 7.91 -3.45 -8.47
N HIS A 345 7.42 -2.21 -8.54
CA HIS A 345 6.20 -1.84 -7.82
C HIS A 345 4.95 -2.43 -8.47
N THR A 346 3.94 -2.69 -7.65
CA THR A 346 2.61 -3.11 -8.10
C THR A 346 1.58 -2.08 -7.65
N VAL A 347 0.85 -1.49 -8.59
CA VAL A 347 -0.22 -0.52 -8.30
C VAL A 347 -1.55 -1.07 -8.81
N ILE A 348 -2.56 -1.14 -7.95
CA ILE A 348 -3.86 -1.76 -8.26
C ILE A 348 -5.00 -0.83 -7.84
N GLY A 349 -5.90 -0.49 -8.76
CA GLY A 349 -7.16 0.17 -8.42
C GLY A 349 -7.01 1.59 -7.90
N VAL A 350 -5.94 2.29 -8.31
CA VAL A 350 -5.73 3.71 -8.03
C VAL A 350 -6.09 4.49 -9.29
N PRO A 351 -6.97 5.52 -9.21
CA PRO A 351 -7.30 6.35 -10.36
C PRO A 351 -6.06 7.16 -10.77
N ALA A 352 -5.30 6.67 -11.74
CA ALA A 352 -4.09 7.34 -12.20
C ALA A 352 -4.38 8.22 -13.43
N LEU A 353 -4.37 9.55 -13.23
CA LEU A 353 -3.94 10.50 -14.25
C LEU A 353 -2.45 10.78 -13.98
N TYR A 354 -1.60 10.18 -14.82
CA TYR A 354 -0.16 10.46 -15.03
C TYR A 354 0.92 9.73 -14.19
N THR A 355 2.00 9.47 -14.95
CA THR A 355 3.40 9.14 -14.59
C THR A 355 3.79 7.67 -14.39
N ASN A 356 4.21 7.04 -15.50
CA ASN A 356 5.19 5.96 -15.48
C ASN A 356 6.43 6.52 -16.18
N ASN A 357 7.51 6.74 -15.43
CA ASN A 357 8.87 6.83 -15.97
C ASN A 357 9.74 5.61 -15.56
N SER A 358 9.23 4.70 -14.71
CA SER A 358 9.91 3.46 -14.33
C SER A 358 9.59 2.35 -15.33
N PRO A 359 10.57 1.85 -16.08
CA PRO A 359 10.36 0.79 -17.04
C PRO A 359 10.14 -0.57 -16.38
N SER A 360 10.10 -0.72 -15.05
CA SER A 360 10.02 -2.05 -14.37
C SER A 360 8.82 -2.22 -13.44
N SER A 361 7.88 -1.26 -13.40
CA SER A 361 6.73 -1.27 -12.48
C SER A 361 5.43 -1.65 -13.19
N ASN A 362 4.58 -2.45 -12.52
CA ASN A 362 3.27 -2.89 -13.02
C ASN A 362 2.17 -1.97 -12.48
N VAL A 363 1.45 -1.28 -13.37
CA VAL A 363 0.32 -0.40 -13.00
C VAL A 363 -0.97 -0.96 -13.61
N MET A 364 -1.88 -1.40 -12.75
CA MET A 364 -3.26 -1.78 -13.06
C MET A 364 -4.21 -0.68 -12.56
N SER A 365 -4.42 0.35 -13.40
CA SER A 365 -5.37 1.43 -13.09
C SER A 365 -6.82 0.94 -13.29
N TRP A 366 -7.67 1.12 -12.29
CA TRP A 366 -9.11 1.22 -12.53
C TRP A 366 -9.35 2.63 -13.08
N THR A 367 -9.17 2.81 -14.38
CA THR A 367 -9.72 3.99 -15.03
C THR A 367 -11.22 3.95 -14.78
N ARG A 368 -11.81 5.01 -14.18
CA ARG A 368 -13.26 5.23 -14.23
C ARG A 368 -13.65 5.18 -15.70
N ASN A 369 -14.15 4.03 -16.15
CA ASN A 369 -14.99 3.98 -17.33
C ASN A 369 -16.33 4.60 -16.93
N VAL A 370 -16.39 5.93 -16.83
CA VAL A 370 -17.66 6.63 -17.03
C VAL A 370 -17.95 6.51 -18.53
N PHE A 371 -18.41 5.34 -18.95
CA PHE A 371 -19.28 5.27 -20.11
C PHE A 371 -20.68 5.54 -19.60
N ASN A 372 -20.99 6.80 -19.30
CA ASN A 372 -22.37 7.21 -19.45
C ASN A 372 -22.59 7.47 -20.95
N GLN A 373 -22.63 6.37 -21.70
CA GLN A 373 -23.34 6.17 -22.96
C GLN A 373 -22.94 4.78 -23.48
N THR A 374 -23.96 3.94 -23.57
CA THR A 374 -24.07 2.68 -24.33
C THR A 374 -22.93 2.36 -25.31
N ASP A 375 -22.38 1.15 -25.19
CA ASP A 375 -21.49 0.42 -26.13
C ASP A 375 -20.00 0.81 -26.22
N VAL A 376 -19.12 0.24 -25.38
CA VAL A 376 -17.78 -0.19 -25.85
C VAL A 376 -17.13 -1.27 -24.96
N ALA A 377 -16.35 -2.15 -25.60
CA ALA A 377 -15.62 -3.31 -25.08
C ALA A 377 -14.63 -3.02 -23.93
N THR A 378 -14.42 -4.02 -23.08
CA THR A 378 -13.44 -4.04 -21.99
C THR A 378 -12.01 -3.87 -22.53
N ARG A 379 -11.32 -2.82 -22.10
CA ARG A 379 -9.90 -2.58 -22.38
C ARG A 379 -9.06 -2.93 -21.15
N LEU A 380 -8.23 -3.96 -21.24
CA LEU A 380 -7.20 -4.30 -20.24
C LEU A 380 -5.84 -3.85 -20.79
N ALA A 381 -5.32 -2.73 -20.31
CA ALA A 381 -3.97 -2.28 -20.64
C ALA A 381 -2.96 -2.96 -19.71
N VAL A 382 -2.14 -3.87 -20.23
CA VAL A 382 -0.95 -4.40 -19.54
C VAL A 382 0.28 -3.82 -20.25
N ARG A 383 0.95 -2.85 -19.61
CA ARG A 383 2.28 -2.40 -20.08
C ARG A 383 3.33 -3.31 -19.46
N ARG A 384 4.06 -4.07 -20.31
CA ARG A 384 5.27 -4.77 -19.88
C ARG A 384 6.43 -3.79 -19.83
N GLY A 385 7.08 -3.77 -18.68
CA GLY A 385 8.45 -3.31 -18.53
C GLY A 385 9.45 -4.34 -19.04
N GLY A 386 10.45 -3.92 -19.82
CA GLY A 386 11.39 -4.82 -20.48
C GLY A 386 12.35 -5.51 -19.52
N ASP A 387 12.60 -6.81 -19.75
CA ASP A 387 13.92 -7.42 -19.56
C ASP A 387 14.11 -8.60 -20.50
N ALA A 388 15.33 -8.71 -21.00
CA ALA A 388 15.82 -9.70 -21.94
C ALA A 388 15.84 -11.10 -21.30
N GLY A 389 14.93 -11.98 -21.73
CA GLY A 389 14.90 -13.36 -21.27
C GLY A 389 13.58 -14.02 -21.63
N ILE A 390 13.65 -15.08 -22.43
CA ILE A 390 12.50 -15.79 -22.98
C ILE A 390 11.64 -16.35 -21.83
N GLY A 391 10.40 -15.86 -21.66
CA GLY A 391 9.58 -16.28 -20.51
C GLY A 391 8.11 -15.86 -20.53
N THR A 392 7.33 -16.43 -21.46
CA THR A 392 5.85 -16.56 -21.47
C THR A 392 4.97 -15.36 -21.85
N ALA A 393 3.89 -15.74 -22.54
CA ALA A 393 2.95 -14.94 -23.32
C ALA A 393 2.03 -14.06 -22.47
N ILE A 394 1.42 -13.06 -23.10
CA ILE A 394 0.10 -12.60 -22.66
C ILE A 394 -0.83 -13.81 -22.82
N VAL A 395 -1.08 -14.54 -21.73
CA VAL A 395 -2.06 -15.63 -21.71
C VAL A 395 -3.42 -15.00 -21.46
N VAL A 396 -4.13 -14.63 -22.53
CA VAL A 396 -5.57 -14.41 -22.44
C VAL A 396 -6.22 -15.79 -22.39
N SER A 397 -6.35 -16.36 -21.20
CA SER A 397 -7.13 -17.58 -20.99
C SER A 397 -8.51 -17.21 -20.49
N SER A 398 -9.52 -17.27 -21.36
CA SER A 398 -10.90 -17.31 -20.91
C SER A 398 -11.35 -18.76 -20.84
N ARG A 399 -11.32 -19.38 -19.65
CA ARG A 399 -11.93 -20.71 -19.48
C ARG A 399 -13.46 -20.70 -19.61
N SER A 400 -14.10 -19.52 -19.60
CA SER A 400 -15.57 -19.42 -19.61
C SER A 400 -16.16 -18.18 -20.30
N ASN A 401 -15.44 -17.47 -21.17
CA ASN A 401 -16.09 -16.42 -21.95
C ASN A 401 -16.65 -16.99 -23.24
N ARG A 402 -17.96 -17.26 -23.23
CA ARG A 402 -18.79 -17.49 -24.40
C ARG A 402 -18.96 -16.15 -25.13
N LEU A 403 -17.87 -15.60 -25.69
CA LEU A 403 -17.91 -14.41 -26.54
C LEU A 403 -18.51 -14.81 -27.87
N THR A 404 -19.82 -14.67 -27.99
CA THR A 404 -20.48 -14.69 -29.28
C THR A 404 -19.91 -13.55 -30.13
N ASN A 405 -19.12 -13.93 -31.12
CA ASN A 405 -18.93 -13.19 -32.37
C ASN A 405 -18.30 -11.78 -32.29
N ARG A 406 -17.36 -11.52 -31.36
CA ARG A 406 -16.53 -10.30 -31.42
C ARG A 406 -15.08 -10.63 -31.01
N GLY A 407 -14.17 -10.41 -31.96
CA GLY A 407 -12.74 -10.75 -31.84
C GLY A 407 -12.02 -10.01 -30.72
N VAL A 408 -10.86 -10.55 -30.34
CA VAL A 408 -9.90 -9.90 -29.44
C VAL A 408 -9.08 -8.93 -30.27
N SER A 409 -9.18 -7.62 -30.01
CA SER A 409 -8.32 -6.60 -30.58
C SER A 409 -7.18 -6.28 -29.61
N ILE A 410 -5.95 -6.35 -30.10
CA ILE A 410 -4.73 -5.93 -29.37
C ILE A 410 -4.14 -4.77 -30.17
N ASP A 411 -4.31 -3.54 -29.69
CA ASP A 411 -3.64 -2.35 -30.22
C ASP A 411 -2.24 -2.24 -29.60
N MET A 412 -1.20 -2.15 -30.44
CA MET A 412 0.18 -1.89 -29.99
C MET A 412 0.61 -0.51 -30.49
N GLU A 413 0.90 0.42 -29.56
CA GLU A 413 1.14 1.84 -29.86
C GLU A 413 2.60 2.21 -30.18
N THR A 414 3.59 1.31 -30.05
CA THR A 414 5.01 1.66 -30.26
C THR A 414 5.76 0.71 -31.20
N PRO A 415 6.59 1.23 -32.14
CA PRO A 415 7.47 0.42 -32.96
C PRO A 415 8.55 -0.26 -32.10
N ILE A 416 8.77 -1.57 -32.31
CA ILE A 416 9.94 -2.26 -31.76
C ILE A 416 11.11 -1.94 -32.70
N ASN A 417 11.85 -0.89 -32.40
CA ASN A 417 13.13 -0.62 -33.04
C ASN A 417 14.04 0.12 -32.06
N GLU A 418 14.57 -0.62 -31.09
CA GLU A 418 15.80 -0.23 -30.43
C GLU A 418 16.83 -1.34 -30.65
N GLY A 419 17.76 -1.08 -31.57
CA GLY A 419 18.96 -1.90 -31.75
C GLY A 419 18.88 -2.99 -32.82
N GLY A 420 18.89 -2.58 -34.10
CA GLY A 420 19.62 -3.26 -35.18
C GLY A 420 19.34 -4.73 -35.53
N ASP A 421 18.43 -5.44 -34.85
CA ASP A 421 18.10 -6.83 -35.14
C ASP A 421 16.77 -6.92 -35.94
N PRO A 422 16.81 -7.29 -37.24
CA PRO A 422 15.61 -7.40 -38.06
C PRO A 422 14.68 -8.56 -37.69
N GLN A 423 14.97 -9.36 -36.66
CA GLN A 423 14.22 -10.58 -36.32
C GLN A 423 13.30 -10.51 -35.10
N THR A 424 13.09 -9.33 -34.49
CA THR A 424 12.19 -9.21 -33.33
C THR A 424 10.73 -8.93 -33.73
N GLY A 425 10.15 -9.85 -34.51
CA GLY A 425 8.70 -9.89 -34.70
C GLY A 425 7.98 -10.38 -33.43
N VAL A 426 6.89 -9.74 -33.05
CA VAL A 426 6.01 -10.25 -31.98
C VAL A 426 5.37 -11.55 -32.47
N ARG A 427 5.70 -12.68 -31.84
CA ARG A 427 5.05 -13.97 -32.11
C ARG A 427 3.68 -14.01 -31.41
N LEU A 428 2.62 -13.70 -32.14
CA LEU A 428 1.23 -13.89 -31.69
C LEU A 428 0.85 -15.37 -31.90
N ILE A 429 0.72 -16.14 -30.82
CA ILE A 429 0.30 -17.55 -30.88
C ILE A 429 -1.17 -17.64 -30.45
N ALA A 430 -2.09 -17.72 -31.41
CA ALA A 430 -3.45 -18.13 -31.14
C ALA A 430 -3.51 -19.66 -31.09
N LYS A 431 -3.52 -20.25 -29.89
CA LYS A 431 -3.64 -21.71 -29.74
C LYS A 431 -5.08 -22.07 -29.40
N ALA A 432 -5.80 -22.61 -30.39
CA ALA A 432 -7.10 -23.22 -30.14
C ALA A 432 -6.90 -24.47 -29.26
N GLY A 433 -7.67 -24.59 -28.19
CA GLY A 433 -7.91 -25.90 -27.59
C GLY A 433 -8.69 -26.78 -28.58
N PRO A 434 -8.79 -28.10 -28.37
CA PRO A 434 -9.42 -29.05 -29.31
C PRO A 434 -10.89 -28.75 -29.65
N ASN A 435 -11.52 -27.78 -28.98
CA ASN A 435 -12.92 -27.38 -29.16
C ASN A 435 -13.09 -25.87 -29.48
N ILE A 436 -12.05 -25.16 -29.89
CA ILE A 436 -12.13 -23.72 -30.19
C ILE A 436 -11.98 -23.50 -31.70
N VAL A 437 -13.05 -23.05 -32.34
CA VAL A 437 -13.02 -22.49 -33.70
C VAL A 437 -12.84 -20.98 -33.54
N TYR A 438 -11.75 -20.42 -34.08
CA TYR A 438 -11.61 -18.97 -34.20
C TYR A 438 -12.25 -18.55 -35.53
N ASP A 439 -13.33 -17.76 -35.50
CA ASP A 439 -13.99 -17.30 -36.73
C ASP A 439 -13.24 -16.17 -37.45
N ARG A 440 -12.35 -15.43 -36.76
CA ARG A 440 -11.52 -14.39 -37.39
C ARG A 440 -10.31 -14.04 -36.52
N PHE A 441 -9.13 -13.93 -37.15
CA PHE A 441 -7.96 -13.26 -36.60
C PHE A 441 -7.67 -12.00 -37.43
N GLU A 442 -7.88 -10.82 -36.85
CA GLU A 442 -7.58 -9.52 -37.49
C GLU A 442 -6.33 -8.93 -36.85
N LEU A 443 -5.32 -8.66 -37.69
CA LEU A 443 -4.13 -7.90 -37.32
C LEU A 443 -4.17 -6.58 -38.07
N GLN A 444 -4.59 -5.51 -37.40
CA GLN A 444 -4.59 -4.17 -37.98
C GLN A 444 -3.25 -3.50 -37.68
N VAL A 445 -2.54 -3.10 -38.73
CA VAL A 445 -1.22 -2.47 -38.64
C VAL A 445 -1.36 -1.04 -39.19
N ARG A 446 -0.94 -0.04 -38.41
CA ARG A 446 -1.06 1.37 -38.82
C ARG A 446 -0.01 1.75 -39.87
N GLU A 447 -0.28 2.85 -40.57
CA GLU A 447 0.35 3.33 -41.82
C GLU A 447 1.90 3.30 -41.90
N SER A 448 2.60 3.22 -40.77
CA SER A 448 4.07 3.20 -40.70
C SER A 448 4.70 1.83 -40.39
N MET A 449 3.91 0.78 -40.19
CA MET A 449 4.41 -0.55 -39.83
C MET A 449 4.39 -1.51 -41.02
N MET A 450 5.55 -2.10 -41.31
CA MET A 450 5.72 -3.14 -42.33
C MET A 450 5.55 -4.53 -41.71
N VAL A 451 4.64 -5.35 -42.24
CA VAL A 451 4.60 -6.79 -41.93
C VAL A 451 5.66 -7.49 -42.78
N THR A 452 6.80 -7.82 -42.18
CA THR A 452 7.96 -8.41 -42.89
C THR A 452 7.81 -9.90 -43.15
N ALA A 453 6.99 -10.61 -42.37
CA ALA A 453 6.59 -12.00 -42.60
C ALA A 453 5.26 -12.32 -41.88
N PHE A 454 4.38 -13.08 -42.53
CA PHE A 454 3.24 -13.74 -41.90
C PHE A 454 3.47 -15.25 -41.94
N THR A 455 3.98 -15.80 -40.83
CA THR A 455 4.28 -17.24 -40.73
C THR A 455 3.21 -17.92 -39.89
N VAL A 456 2.38 -18.75 -40.52
CA VAL A 456 1.47 -19.65 -39.81
C VAL A 456 2.21 -20.95 -39.53
N ASP A 457 2.21 -21.39 -38.27
CA ASP A 457 2.80 -22.67 -37.90
C ASP A 457 2.00 -23.81 -38.57
N PRO A 458 2.66 -24.71 -39.33
CA PRO A 458 1.98 -25.79 -40.05
C PRO A 458 1.23 -26.77 -39.13
N SER A 459 1.50 -26.77 -37.82
CA SER A 459 0.75 -27.54 -36.83
C SER A 459 -0.57 -26.89 -36.38
N SER A 460 -0.76 -25.61 -36.68
CA SER A 460 -2.00 -24.88 -36.44
C SER A 460 -2.76 -24.74 -37.76
N GLY A 461 -3.77 -25.57 -37.98
CA GLY A 461 -4.55 -25.65 -39.21
C GLY A 461 -5.29 -24.37 -39.61
N VAL A 462 -4.57 -23.35 -40.06
CA VAL A 462 -5.10 -22.38 -41.04
C VAL A 462 -4.98 -23.05 -42.40
N HIS A 463 -5.74 -24.12 -42.57
CA HIS A 463 -5.97 -24.72 -43.88
C HIS A 463 -7.10 -23.91 -44.54
N ALA A 464 -6.72 -23.19 -45.59
CA ALA A 464 -7.57 -22.39 -46.48
C ALA A 464 -8.00 -21.01 -45.97
N LEU A 465 -7.65 -19.98 -46.75
CA LEU A 465 -8.55 -18.87 -46.99
C LEU A 465 -9.81 -19.48 -47.61
N TYR A 466 -10.84 -19.78 -46.80
CA TYR A 466 -12.09 -20.29 -47.33
C TYR A 466 -12.77 -19.16 -48.10
N PRO A 467 -13.07 -19.35 -49.39
CA PRO A 467 -13.84 -18.37 -50.13
C PRO A 467 -15.24 -18.15 -49.54
N GLY A 468 -15.62 -16.88 -49.29
CA GLY A 468 -16.99 -16.43 -49.02
C GLY A 468 -17.84 -16.30 -50.29
N ALA A 469 -18.90 -15.49 -50.26
CA ALA A 469 -19.81 -15.33 -51.40
C ALA A 469 -19.23 -14.45 -52.55
N ASP A 470 -18.19 -13.67 -52.27
CA ASP A 470 -17.67 -12.60 -53.14
C ASP A 470 -16.20 -12.73 -53.55
N ASN A 471 -15.43 -13.65 -52.93
CA ASN A 471 -14.14 -14.26 -53.35
C ASN A 471 -13.10 -13.42 -54.11
N THR A 472 -13.18 -12.11 -53.97
CA THR A 472 -12.29 -11.18 -54.64
C THR A 472 -11.16 -10.84 -53.67
N TRP A 473 -10.09 -11.64 -53.71
CA TRP A 473 -8.92 -11.43 -52.87
C TRP A 473 -7.95 -10.52 -53.59
N ASN A 474 -7.86 -9.28 -53.12
CA ASN A 474 -6.82 -8.37 -53.58
C ASN A 474 -5.49 -8.76 -52.89
N LEU A 475 -4.65 -9.49 -53.61
CA LEU A 475 -3.32 -9.89 -53.13
C LEU A 475 -2.29 -8.75 -53.24
N GLY A 476 -2.66 -7.52 -53.63
CA GLY A 476 -1.76 -6.37 -53.64
C GLY A 476 -2.29 -5.23 -54.49
N ILE A 477 -2.08 -4.00 -54.06
CA ILE A 477 -2.42 -2.79 -54.83
C ILE A 477 -1.21 -2.28 -55.61
N THR A 478 -1.41 -1.33 -56.53
CA THR A 478 -0.31 -0.78 -57.37
C THR A 478 0.86 -0.22 -56.56
N SER A 479 0.60 0.29 -55.36
CA SER A 479 1.60 0.80 -54.41
C SER A 479 2.21 -0.27 -53.49
N PHE A 480 1.56 -1.43 -53.31
CA PHE A 480 2.04 -2.53 -52.47
C PHE A 480 1.85 -3.87 -53.18
N ARG A 481 2.94 -4.35 -53.77
CA ARG A 481 2.98 -5.60 -54.55
C ARG A 481 3.95 -6.60 -53.92
N TRP A 482 3.60 -7.88 -54.02
CA TRP A 482 4.54 -8.95 -53.70
C TRP A 482 5.67 -8.95 -54.73
N LYS A 483 6.90 -9.01 -54.24
CA LYS A 483 8.08 -9.12 -55.10
C LYS A 483 8.16 -10.51 -55.76
N ASP A 484 7.88 -11.54 -54.97
CA ASP A 484 7.95 -12.93 -55.38
C ASP A 484 6.71 -13.69 -54.89
N PHE A 485 6.21 -14.62 -55.70
CA PHE A 485 5.12 -15.53 -55.34
C PHE A 485 5.58 -16.98 -55.58
N TYR A 486 5.87 -17.70 -54.49
CA TYR A 486 6.34 -19.09 -54.54
C TYR A 486 5.21 -20.06 -54.24
N MET A 487 4.83 -20.88 -55.23
CA MET A 487 3.84 -21.95 -55.06
C MET A 487 4.53 -23.32 -55.08
N GLY A 488 4.45 -24.06 -53.97
CA GLY A 488 5.02 -25.42 -53.86
C GLY A 488 4.21 -26.54 -54.54
N GLY A 489 3.20 -26.19 -55.35
CA GLY A 489 2.26 -27.13 -55.98
C GLY A 489 1.66 -26.58 -57.28
N THR A 490 0.51 -27.11 -57.71
CA THR A 490 -0.13 -26.71 -58.97
C THR A 490 -0.89 -25.39 -58.84
N PHE A 491 -0.60 -24.43 -59.72
CA PHE A 491 -1.48 -23.28 -59.96
C PHE A 491 -2.55 -23.66 -60.98
N SER A 492 -3.82 -23.75 -60.55
CA SER A 492 -4.95 -24.01 -61.44
C SER A 492 -5.80 -22.74 -61.60
N HIS A 493 -5.80 -22.18 -62.80
CA HIS A 493 -6.66 -21.06 -63.17
C HIS A 493 -7.91 -21.57 -63.90
N THR A 494 -9.07 -21.49 -63.27
CA THR A 494 -10.37 -21.91 -63.84
C THR A 494 -11.18 -20.75 -64.45
N GLY A 495 -10.66 -19.52 -64.38
CA GLY A 495 -11.29 -18.35 -64.99
C GLY A 495 -11.28 -18.38 -66.52
N ALA A 496 -12.19 -17.60 -67.13
CA ALA A 496 -12.38 -17.59 -68.58
C ALA A 496 -11.24 -16.92 -69.37
N SER A 497 -10.47 -16.03 -68.73
CA SER A 497 -9.41 -15.24 -69.37
C SER A 497 -8.13 -15.18 -68.55
N ALA A 498 -6.97 -15.14 -69.19
CA ALA A 498 -5.66 -14.94 -68.56
C ALA A 498 -4.80 -13.95 -69.36
N GLY A 499 -3.92 -13.21 -68.68
CA GLY A 499 -2.96 -12.29 -69.30
C GLY A 499 -1.65 -12.31 -68.53
N PHE A 500 -0.54 -12.20 -69.26
CA PHE A 500 0.82 -12.23 -68.70
C PHE A 500 1.56 -10.94 -69.06
N PHE A 501 2.54 -10.55 -68.23
CA PHE A 501 3.42 -9.39 -68.45
C PHE A 501 2.70 -8.05 -68.77
N GLY A 502 1.51 -7.84 -68.19
CA GLY A 502 0.72 -6.61 -68.38
C GLY A 502 -0.17 -6.59 -69.63
N ALA A 503 -0.22 -7.69 -70.41
CA ALA A 503 -1.20 -7.84 -71.48
C ALA A 503 -2.62 -7.93 -70.91
N THR A 504 -3.60 -7.33 -71.62
CA THR A 504 -5.03 -7.47 -71.30
C THR A 504 -5.41 -8.95 -71.27
N PRO A 505 -6.04 -9.46 -70.20
CA PRO A 505 -6.45 -10.85 -70.13
C PRO A 505 -7.34 -11.25 -71.32
N VAL A 506 -6.96 -12.31 -72.03
CA VAL A 506 -7.72 -12.85 -73.16
C VAL A 506 -8.29 -14.21 -72.83
N THR A 507 -9.40 -14.59 -73.47
CA THR A 507 -9.93 -15.96 -73.38
C THR A 507 -8.92 -16.96 -73.91
N ARG A 508 -8.99 -18.22 -73.44
CA ARG A 508 -8.12 -19.32 -73.92
C ARG A 508 -8.06 -19.31 -75.46
N PRO A 509 -6.90 -19.03 -76.09
CA PRO A 509 -6.82 -18.93 -77.54
C PRO A 509 -7.04 -20.27 -78.24
N THR A 510 -7.60 -20.23 -79.45
CA THR A 510 -7.69 -21.40 -80.35
C THR A 510 -6.67 -21.24 -81.47
N VAL A 511 -5.81 -22.25 -81.65
CA VAL A 511 -4.88 -22.31 -82.79
C VAL A 511 -5.57 -23.02 -83.94
N SER A 512 -5.63 -22.37 -85.11
CA SER A 512 -6.33 -22.89 -86.29
C SER A 512 -5.50 -22.71 -87.57
N GLY A 513 -5.82 -23.47 -88.61
CA GLY A 513 -5.13 -23.42 -89.91
C GLY A 513 -4.40 -24.72 -90.28
N SER A 514 -3.90 -24.77 -91.52
CA SER A 514 -3.15 -25.93 -92.02
C SER A 514 -1.76 -26.03 -91.38
N ARG A 515 -1.30 -27.26 -91.17
CA ARG A 515 0.10 -27.56 -90.81
C ARG A 515 1.05 -27.42 -92.01
N SER A 516 0.54 -27.59 -93.23
CA SER A 516 1.29 -27.27 -94.45
C SER A 516 1.13 -25.78 -94.77
N GLY A 517 2.24 -25.07 -95.01
CA GLY A 517 2.23 -23.65 -95.34
C GLY A 517 2.13 -22.68 -94.14
N ASN A 518 2.47 -23.12 -92.93
CA ASN A 518 2.65 -22.29 -91.72
C ASN A 518 1.43 -21.50 -91.21
N ALA A 519 0.23 -21.65 -91.77
CA ALA A 519 -0.97 -20.96 -91.28
C ALA A 519 -1.28 -21.26 -89.79
N ALA A 520 -1.10 -22.51 -89.36
CA ALA A 520 -1.24 -22.86 -87.94
C ALA A 520 -0.14 -22.25 -87.04
N LEU A 521 1.06 -22.03 -87.59
CA LEU A 521 2.17 -21.41 -86.87
C LEU A 521 1.88 -19.91 -86.65
N ASP A 522 1.39 -19.21 -87.68
CA ASP A 522 1.00 -17.80 -87.59
C ASP A 522 -0.12 -17.58 -86.56
N SER A 523 -1.13 -18.47 -86.56
CA SER A 523 -2.19 -18.49 -85.55
C SER A 523 -1.66 -18.71 -84.13
N LEU A 524 -0.67 -19.61 -83.95
CA LEU A 524 -0.05 -19.86 -82.66
C LEU A 524 0.76 -18.65 -82.16
N VAL A 525 1.56 -18.04 -83.03
CA VAL A 525 2.38 -16.87 -82.68
C VAL A 525 1.49 -15.70 -82.25
N THR A 526 0.42 -15.44 -83.01
CA THR A 526 -0.58 -14.42 -82.66
C THR A 526 -1.25 -14.72 -81.31
N ALA A 527 -1.64 -15.98 -81.06
CA ALA A 527 -2.25 -16.39 -79.79
C ALA A 527 -1.32 -16.20 -78.58
N LEU A 528 -0.04 -16.56 -78.73
CA LEU A 528 0.96 -16.40 -77.66
C LEU A 528 1.29 -14.92 -77.41
N THR A 529 1.36 -14.09 -78.46
CA THR A 529 1.55 -12.63 -78.32
C THR A 529 0.36 -11.98 -77.62
N ASN A 530 -0.88 -12.36 -77.96
CA ASN A 530 -2.07 -11.82 -77.31
C ASN A 530 -2.16 -12.19 -75.82
N LEU A 531 -1.65 -13.37 -75.43
CA LEU A 531 -1.51 -13.74 -74.00
C LEU A 531 -0.41 -12.94 -73.29
N GLY A 532 0.47 -12.25 -74.02
CA GLY A 532 1.66 -11.59 -73.49
C GLY A 532 2.83 -12.55 -73.24
N LEU A 533 2.78 -13.80 -73.73
CA LEU A 533 3.81 -14.81 -73.47
C LEU A 533 5.05 -14.62 -74.35
N ILE A 534 4.91 -14.00 -75.53
CA ILE A 534 6.02 -13.71 -76.43
C ILE A 534 5.88 -12.31 -77.04
N ASN A 535 7.01 -11.67 -77.33
CA ASN A 535 7.08 -10.53 -78.26
C ASN A 535 7.42 -11.06 -79.65
N ASN A 536 6.47 -11.00 -80.58
CA ASN A 536 6.74 -11.44 -81.96
C ASN A 536 7.55 -10.39 -82.72
N GLY A 537 8.82 -10.67 -83.00
CA GLY A 537 9.69 -9.82 -83.81
C GLY A 537 9.93 -10.33 -85.23
N THR A 538 9.18 -11.33 -85.70
CA THR A 538 9.38 -11.92 -87.03
C THR A 538 8.71 -11.10 -88.14
N THR A 539 9.20 -11.27 -89.36
CA THR A 539 8.59 -10.71 -90.58
C THR A 539 8.16 -11.87 -91.49
N ALA A 540 7.15 -11.62 -92.34
CA ALA A 540 6.48 -12.64 -93.16
C ALA A 540 7.37 -13.23 -94.26
#